data_AF-F6D4R9-F1
#
_entry.id   AF-F6D4R9-F1
#
_cell.length_a   1.000
_cell.length_b   1.000
_cell.length_c   1.000
_cell.angle_alpha   90.00
_cell.angle_beta   90.00
_cell.angle_gamma   90.00
#
_symmetry.space_group_name_H-M   'P 1'
#
loop_
_entity.id
_entity.type
_entity.pdbx_description
1 polymer ?
#
loop_
_entity_poly.entity_id
_entity_poly.type
_entity_poly.pdbx_seq_one_letter_code
_entity_poly.pdbx_strand_id
1 'polypeptide(L)' 'MIKEFFSDEHIKSAGIELVGAYMSCPNDEGAIHKGYFIIESPDKETIIKFFGTMELLELREVKPFSEIAKTL' A
#
# COMPACT_ATOMS: atom_id res chain seq x y z
N MET A 1 12.80 -9.75 -5.66
CA MET A 1 11.79 -8.92 -6.36
C MET A 1 10.92 -8.09 -5.41
N ILE A 2 10.12 -8.66 -4.49
CA ILE A 2 9.24 -7.82 -3.62
C ILE A 2 10.03 -6.85 -2.71
N LYS A 3 11.20 -7.27 -2.20
CA LYS A 3 12.06 -6.44 -1.35
C LYS A 3 12.60 -5.19 -2.05
N GLU A 4 12.87 -5.26 -3.35
CA GLU A 4 13.37 -4.12 -4.12
C GLU A 4 12.24 -3.13 -4.44
N PHE A 5 11.05 -3.66 -4.68
CA PHE A 5 9.83 -2.88 -4.91
C PHE A 5 9.45 -2.02 -3.71
N PHE A 6 9.65 -2.53 -2.49
CA PHE A 6 9.42 -1.80 -1.25
C PHE A 6 10.70 -1.23 -0.63
N SER A 7 11.74 -0.99 -1.44
CA SER A 7 12.95 -0.33 -0.96
C SER A 7 12.70 1.17 -0.73
N ASP A 8 13.38 1.74 0.27
CA ASP A 8 13.29 3.17 0.60
C ASP A 8 13.55 4.09 -0.60
N GLU A 9 14.48 3.69 -1.47
CA GLU A 9 14.83 4.43 -2.67
C GLU A 9 13.67 4.43 -3.68
N HIS A 10 13.05 3.27 -3.92
CA HIS A 10 11.93 3.17 -4.84
C HIS A 10 10.70 3.92 -4.33
N ILE A 11 10.38 3.77 -3.05
CA ILE A 11 9.26 4.47 -2.37
C ILE A 11 9.41 5.99 -2.50
N LYS A 12 10.60 6.52 -2.17
CA LYS A 12 10.89 7.96 -2.32
C LYS A 12 10.80 8.43 -3.76
N SER A 13 11.33 7.65 -4.71
CA SER A 13 11.29 8.00 -6.14
C SER A 13 9.87 8.03 -6.72
N ALA A 14 8.95 7.25 -6.14
CA ALA A 14 7.55 7.20 -6.53
C ALA A 14 6.71 8.34 -5.93
N GLY A 15 7.26 9.15 -5.02
CA GLY A 15 6.55 10.27 -4.39
C GLY A 15 5.47 9.82 -3.41
N ILE A 16 5.64 8.66 -2.79
CA ILE A 16 4.72 8.13 -1.77
C ILE A 16 5.47 7.87 -0.46
N GLU A 17 4.72 7.80 0.64
CA GLU A 17 5.21 7.37 1.94
C GLU A 17 4.41 6.17 2.45
N LEU A 18 5.12 5.14 2.91
CA LEU A 18 4.54 3.91 3.44
C LEU A 18 4.39 4.03 4.96
N VAL A 19 3.16 4.29 5.41
CA VAL A 19 2.83 4.48 6.83
C VAL A 19 2.68 3.13 7.56
N GLY A 20 2.22 2.11 6.84
CA GLY A 20 2.08 0.76 7.39
C GLY A 20 1.89 -0.29 6.31
N ALA A 21 2.41 -1.49 6.56
CA ALA A 21 2.25 -2.63 5.67
C ALA A 21 2.05 -3.92 6.47
N TYR A 22 1.09 -4.73 6.04
CA TYR A 22 0.88 -6.09 6.54
C TYR A 22 0.77 -7.02 5.34
N MET A 23 1.53 -8.12 5.32
CA MET A 23 1.53 -9.04 4.20
C MET A 23 1.55 -10.48 4.71
N SER A 24 0.73 -11.35 4.10
CA SER A 24 0.83 -12.78 4.36
C SER A 24 2.13 -13.33 3.77
N CYS A 25 2.83 -14.16 4.55
CA CYS A 25 4.03 -14.87 4.10
C CYS A 25 3.77 -16.39 4.22
N PRO A 26 2.95 -16.96 3.33
CA PRO A 26 2.79 -18.41 3.25
C PRO A 26 4.14 -19.07 2.94
N ASN A 27 4.37 -20.24 3.53
CA ASN A 27 5.60 -21.02 3.32
C ASN A 27 5.65 -21.72 1.96
N ASP A 28 4.51 -21.79 1.25
CA ASP A 28 4.41 -22.37 -0.09
C ASP A 28 4.88 -21.36 -1.15
N GLU A 29 5.83 -21.78 -2.00
CA GLU A 29 6.37 -20.96 -3.09
C GLU A 29 5.33 -20.57 -4.16
N GLY A 30 4.24 -21.32 -4.28
CA GLY A 30 3.13 -21.05 -5.21
C GLY A 30 1.99 -20.23 -4.62
N ALA A 31 2.08 -19.81 -3.36
CA ALA A 31 0.97 -19.16 -2.68
C ALA A 31 0.87 -17.67 -3.04
N ILE A 32 -0.37 -17.19 -3.21
CA ILE A 32 -0.65 -15.79 -3.48
C ILE A 32 -0.46 -14.99 -2.18
N HIS A 33 0.53 -14.10 -2.17
CA HIS A 33 0.72 -13.14 -1.09
C HIS A 33 -0.39 -12.08 -1.14
N LYS A 34 -1.07 -11.87 -0.01
CA LYS A 34 -2.07 -10.81 0.15
C LYS A 34 -1.58 -9.83 1.19
N GLY A 35 -1.84 -8.54 0.98
CA GLY A 35 -1.40 -7.52 1.91
C GLY A 35 -2.33 -6.33 1.98
N TYR A 36 -2.18 -5.58 3.07
CA TYR A 36 -2.80 -4.30 3.31
C TYR A 36 -1.68 -3.27 3.46
N PHE A 37 -1.83 -2.15 2.77
CA PHE A 37 -0.86 -1.06 2.77
C PHE A 37 -1.59 0.24 3.10
N ILE A 38 -1.02 1.02 4.01
CA ILE A 38 -1.45 2.38 4.34
C ILE A 38 -0.38 3.29 3.77
N ILE A 39 -0.78 4.12 2.81
CA ILE A 39 0.13 4.94 2.01
C ILE A 39 -0.35 6.39 2.05
N GLU A 40 0.57 7.30 2.33
CA GLU A 40 0.39 8.71 2.08
C GLU A 40 0.85 9.02 0.65
N SER A 41 -0.03 9.65 -0.12
CA SER A 41 0.16 9.93 -1.54
C SER A 41 -0.61 11.19 -1.94
N PRO A 42 -0.10 12.00 -2.88
CA PRO A 42 -0.84 13.17 -3.38
C PRO A 42 -2.16 12.81 -4.07
N ASP A 43 -2.22 11.65 -4.71
CA ASP A 43 -3.38 11.19 -5.46
C ASP A 43 -3.43 9.66 -5.60
N LYS A 44 -4.56 9.16 -6.11
CA LYS A 44 -4.79 7.72 -6.34
C LYS A 44 -3.98 7.17 -7.51
N GLU A 45 -3.70 7.98 -8.53
CA GLU A 45 -2.99 7.55 -9.74
C GLU A 45 -1.55 7.17 -9.42
N THR A 46 -0.91 7.93 -8.53
CA THR A 46 0.42 7.68 -8.00
C THR A 46 0.49 6.32 -7.30
N ILE A 47 -0.53 5.96 -6.50
CA ILE A 47 -0.62 4.65 -5.84
C ILE A 47 -0.76 3.53 -6.86
N ILE A 48 -1.66 3.69 -7.84
CA ILE A 48 -1.90 2.69 -8.90
C ILE A 48 -0.61 2.46 -9.70
N LYS A 49 0.08 3.54 -10.06
CA LYS A 49 1.36 3.47 -10.77
C LYS A 49 2.44 2.79 -9.95
N PHE A 50 2.50 3.05 -8.64
CA PHE A 50 3.45 2.41 -7.73
C PHE A 50 3.27 0.89 -7.71
N PHE A 51 2.04 0.38 -7.59
CA PHE A 51 1.79 -1.07 -7.56
C PHE A 51 1.82 -1.75 -8.93
N GLY A 52 1.78 -0.97 -10.02
CA GLY A 52 2.00 -1.45 -11.38
C GLY A 52 1.01 -2.53 -11.79
N THR A 53 1.50 -3.75 -12.04
CA THR A 53 0.69 -4.89 -12.48
C THR A 53 0.09 -5.70 -11.34
N MET A 54 0.34 -5.32 -10.07
CA MET A 54 -0.29 -6.00 -8.94
C MET A 54 -1.81 -5.76 -8.94
N GLU A 55 -2.56 -6.82 -8.66
CA GLU A 55 -4.01 -6.72 -8.54
C GLU A 55 -4.38 -5.94 -7.27
N LEU A 56 -4.80 -4.69 -7.46
CA LEU A 56 -5.36 -3.86 -6.39
C LEU A 56 -6.82 -4.23 -6.17
N LEU A 57 -7.07 -5.10 -5.18
CA LEU A 57 -8.43 -5.53 -4.83
C LEU A 57 -9.29 -4.34 -4.39
N GLU A 58 -8.70 -3.39 -3.67
CA GLU A 58 -9.43 -2.24 -3.15
C GLU A 58 -8.51 -1.06 -2.79
N LEU A 59 -8.95 0.16 -3.13
CA LEU A 59 -8.30 1.41 -2.75
C LEU A 59 -9.30 2.32 -2.02
N ARG A 60 -9.05 2.57 -0.74
CA ARG A 60 -9.88 3.45 0.10
C ARG A 60 -9.04 4.58 0.67
N GLU A 61 -9.67 5.73 0.80
CA GLU A 61 -9.12 6.83 1.59
C GLU A 61 -9.21 6.48 3.08
N VAL A 62 -8.09 6.60 3.79
CA VAL A 62 -8.05 6.42 5.25
C VAL A 62 -8.27 7.78 5.89
N LYS A 63 -9.37 7.92 6.64
CA LYS A 63 -9.65 9.14 7.41
C LYS A 63 -9.13 9.02 8.83
N PRO A 64 -8.59 10.10 9.41
CA PRO A 64 -8.24 10.13 10.82
C PRO A 64 -9.44 9.79 11.70
N PHE A 65 -9.20 9.06 12.78
CA PHE A 65 -10.27 8.70 13.73
C PHE A 65 -11.01 9.94 14.26
N SER A 66 -10.30 11.06 14.45
CA SER A 66 -10.87 12.34 14.87
C SER A 66 -11.92 12.89 13.91
N GLU A 67 -11.88 12.54 12.62
CA GLU A 67 -12.91 12.92 11.66
C GLU A 67 -14.10 11.97 11.68
N ILE A 68 -13.84 10.66 11.83
CA ILE A 68 -14.86 9.62 11.93
C ILE A 68 -15.72 9.82 13.19
N ALA A 69 -15.08 10.16 14.31
CA ALA A 69 -15.76 10.40 15.58
C ALA A 69 -16.72 11.59 15.55
N LYS A 70 -16.61 12.52 14.58
CA LYS A 70 -17.58 13.62 14.40
C LYS A 70 -18.87 13.17 13.71
N THR A 71 -18.86 12.00 13.08
CA THR A 71 -19.98 11.44 12.33
C THR A 71 -20.69 10.28 13.04
N LEU A 72 -20.18 9.85 14.19
CA LEU A 72 -20.79 8.86 15.10
C LEU A 72 -21.56 9.57 16.22
#